data_AF-A0AB34FMF6-F1
#
_entry.id   AF-A0AB34FMF6-F1
#
_cell.length_a   1.000
_cell.length_b   1.000
_cell.length_c   1.000
_cell.angle_alpha   90.00
_cell.angle_beta   90.00
_cell.angle_gamma   90.00
#
_symmetry.space_group_name_H-M   'P 1'
#
loop_
_entity.id
_entity.type
_entity.pdbx_description
1 polymer ?
#
loop_
_entity_poly.entity_id
_entity_poly.type
_entity_poly.pdbx_seq_one_letter_code
_entity_poly.pdbx_strand_id
1 'polypeptide(L)'
;MRASTLLALLPLACAAPSKRASPAPVLVPRNAQVIDGKYIIKFKGDAKADAVSSAVSDIKADADYTYSHSFHGFAASLSPEEVEKLRSNPQVDFLEQDAVVTISATQENADWGLARLSSQKPGGTTYTYDDSAGEGTCAYIIDTGVDVEHPEFEGRAKFLANYVDKDNTDGNGHGTHVSGTIGSKTYGVAKKTQIFGVKVLDANGSGQNSGVIAGMEFVAKDGPGQSCPKGVVVNMSLGGGQSSAVNQAAANIVKAGLFLAVAAGNDGADAAGYSPASEESACTVGATAIDDSLATYSNFGAVVDVLAPGTDITSTWPGGKTNKISGTSMASPHVAGIGAYFLGLGQKASGLCEYIAQNALKDTISGVPSGTKNLLINNAQGGGNGTSFRRY
;
A
#
# COMPACT_ATOMS: atom_id res chain seq x y z
N MET A 1 39.32 73.21 -40.81
CA MET A 1 37.95 72.73 -41.13
C MET A 1 37.73 71.38 -40.46
N ARG A 2 36.73 71.33 -39.58
CA ARG A 2 35.92 70.19 -39.10
C ARG A 2 36.61 68.91 -38.62
N ALA A 3 36.75 68.80 -37.29
CA ALA A 3 36.76 67.54 -36.56
C ALA A 3 35.37 66.88 -36.65
N SER A 4 35.30 65.61 -37.03
CA SER A 4 34.07 64.82 -37.03
C SER A 4 34.14 63.76 -35.94
N THR A 5 33.39 63.98 -34.87
CA THR A 5 33.13 63.02 -33.79
C THR A 5 32.01 62.07 -34.25
N LEU A 6 32.33 60.79 -34.47
CA LEU A 6 31.31 59.75 -34.66
C LEU A 6 30.76 59.35 -33.30
N LEU A 7 29.50 59.70 -33.03
CA LEU A 7 28.74 59.24 -31.87
C LEU A 7 28.13 57.87 -32.19
N ALA A 8 28.65 56.80 -31.58
CA ALA A 8 28.07 55.46 -31.69
C ALA A 8 26.84 55.36 -30.77
N LEU A 9 25.64 55.42 -31.35
CA LEU A 9 24.38 55.08 -30.68
C LEU A 9 24.26 53.55 -30.62
N LEU A 10 24.56 52.95 -29.47
CA LEU A 10 24.14 51.58 -29.18
C LEU A 10 22.64 51.55 -28.89
N PRO A 11 21.85 50.66 -29.54
CA PRO A 11 20.48 50.43 -29.14
C PRO A 11 20.46 49.69 -27.79
N LEU A 12 19.87 50.32 -26.78
CA LEU A 12 19.51 49.69 -25.52
C LEU A 12 18.42 48.64 -25.81
N ALA A 13 18.81 47.38 -25.99
CA ALA A 13 17.87 46.28 -26.05
C ALA A 13 17.31 46.04 -24.65
N CYS A 14 16.12 46.57 -24.36
CA CYS A 14 15.35 46.21 -23.17
C CYS A 14 15.03 44.71 -23.24
N ALA A 15 15.75 43.90 -22.45
CA ALA A 15 15.42 42.50 -22.26
C ALA A 15 14.07 42.43 -21.53
N ALA A 16 13.00 42.18 -22.27
CA ALA A 16 11.71 41.85 -21.67
C ALA A 16 11.88 40.61 -20.76
N PRO A 17 11.19 40.55 -19.60
CA PRO A 17 11.26 39.37 -18.73
C PRO A 17 10.81 38.15 -19.53
N SER A 18 11.74 37.21 -19.72
CA SER A 18 11.50 35.93 -20.38
C SER A 18 10.38 35.21 -19.64
N LYS A 19 9.18 35.13 -20.23
CA LYS A 19 8.13 34.25 -19.72
C LYS A 19 8.43 32.83 -20.19
N ARG A 20 8.31 31.85 -19.28
CA ARG A 20 8.48 30.44 -19.63
C ARG A 20 7.40 30.03 -20.65
N ALA A 21 7.77 29.19 -21.62
CA ALA A 21 6.84 28.70 -22.65
C ALA A 21 5.74 27.78 -22.09
N SER A 22 6.00 27.12 -20.96
CA SER A 22 5.04 26.28 -20.23
C SER A 22 5.34 26.34 -18.72
N PRO A 23 4.36 26.16 -17.82
CA PRO A 23 4.60 26.16 -16.38
C PRO A 23 5.58 25.06 -15.96
N ALA A 24 6.32 25.29 -14.86
CA ALA A 24 7.13 24.25 -14.24
C ALA A 24 6.25 23.06 -13.83
N PRO A 25 6.73 21.81 -13.98
CA PRO A 25 6.01 20.65 -13.47
C PRO A 25 5.97 20.69 -11.94
N VAL A 26 4.85 20.22 -11.39
CA VAL A 26 4.73 19.84 -9.98
C VAL A 26 4.90 18.33 -9.90
N LEU A 27 5.98 17.90 -9.27
CA LEU A 27 6.31 16.51 -9.03
C LEU A 27 5.70 16.08 -7.70
N VAL A 28 5.28 14.82 -7.64
CA VAL A 28 4.84 14.17 -6.41
C VAL A 28 5.79 13.00 -6.18
N PRO A 29 6.52 12.96 -5.05
CA PRO A 29 7.40 11.86 -4.74
C PRO A 29 6.60 10.56 -4.70
N ARG A 30 7.15 9.51 -5.31
CA ARG A 30 6.47 8.21 -5.36
C ARG A 30 6.56 7.55 -3.99
N ASN A 31 5.46 6.90 -3.60
CA ASN A 31 5.42 6.02 -2.42
C ASN A 31 5.76 6.76 -1.13
N ALA A 32 5.48 8.07 -1.08
CA ALA A 32 5.81 8.90 0.05
C ALA A 32 4.54 9.57 0.60
N GLN A 33 4.48 9.74 1.92
CA GLN A 33 3.45 10.54 2.56
C GLN A 33 3.78 12.01 2.33
N VAL A 34 3.06 12.66 1.42
CA VAL A 34 3.24 14.08 1.13
C VAL A 34 2.79 14.96 2.29
N ILE A 35 3.49 16.06 2.49
CA ILE A 35 3.14 17.11 3.45
C ILE A 35 2.30 18.15 2.70
N ASP A 36 1.02 18.25 3.07
CA ASP A 36 0.10 19.15 2.36
C ASP A 36 0.56 20.61 2.45
N GLY A 37 0.47 21.33 1.34
CA GLY A 37 0.93 22.71 1.20
C GLY A 37 2.45 22.91 1.23
N LYS A 38 3.28 21.87 1.38
CA LYS A 38 4.73 22.01 1.48
C LYS A 38 5.45 21.56 0.21
N TYR A 39 6.42 22.34 -0.25
CA TYR A 39 7.11 22.11 -1.52
C TYR A 39 8.61 22.36 -1.42
N ILE A 40 9.35 21.63 -2.25
CA ILE A 40 10.75 21.83 -2.58
C ILE A 40 10.81 22.47 -3.97
N ILE A 41 11.40 23.66 -4.06
CA ILE A 41 11.51 24.43 -5.31
C ILE A 41 12.93 24.30 -5.82
N LYS A 42 13.11 23.68 -6.99
CA LYS A 42 14.39 23.55 -7.65
C LYS A 42 14.54 24.60 -8.74
N PHE A 43 15.64 25.35 -8.73
CA PHE A 43 16.01 26.26 -9.81
C PHE A 43 16.96 25.57 -10.78
N LYS A 44 16.96 26.04 -12.04
CA LYS A 44 17.89 25.58 -13.07
C LYS A 44 19.33 25.88 -12.66
N GLY A 45 20.29 25.04 -13.09
CA GLY A 45 21.69 25.17 -12.70
C GLY A 45 22.39 26.46 -13.16
N ASP A 46 21.82 27.15 -14.15
CA ASP A 46 22.26 28.45 -14.67
C ASP A 46 21.49 29.63 -14.04
N ALA A 47 20.60 29.38 -13.07
CA ALA A 47 19.91 30.44 -12.37
C ALA A 47 20.93 31.32 -11.61
N LYS A 48 20.75 32.64 -11.70
CA LYS A 48 21.56 33.59 -10.93
C LYS A 48 21.36 33.33 -9.43
N ALA A 49 22.42 33.43 -8.62
CA ALA A 49 22.34 33.22 -7.18
C ALA A 49 21.20 34.05 -6.53
N ASP A 50 21.00 35.27 -7.01
CA ASP A 50 20.00 36.23 -6.53
C ASP A 50 18.55 35.79 -6.84
N ALA A 51 18.35 34.86 -7.77
CA ALA A 51 17.02 34.40 -8.19
C ALA A 51 16.31 33.62 -7.08
N VAL A 52 17.06 32.80 -6.34
CA VAL A 52 16.53 32.03 -5.21
C VAL A 52 16.13 32.99 -4.09
N SER A 53 17.01 33.93 -3.72
CA SER A 53 16.73 34.93 -2.68
C SER A 53 15.54 35.83 -3.05
N SER A 54 15.43 36.21 -4.32
CA SER A 54 14.29 37.01 -4.82
C SER A 54 12.99 36.23 -4.73
N ALA A 55 12.99 34.94 -5.09
CA ALA A 55 11.81 34.09 -5.00
C ALA A 55 11.39 33.80 -3.55
N VAL A 56 12.36 33.62 -2.64
CA VAL A 56 12.10 33.47 -1.19
C VAL A 56 11.53 34.75 -0.59
N SER A 57 11.94 35.93 -1.07
CA SER A 57 11.37 37.22 -0.61
C SER A 57 9.94 37.46 -1.10
N ASP A 58 9.51 36.69 -2.10
CA ASP A 58 8.27 36.86 -2.85
C ASP A 58 7.12 35.94 -2.37
N ILE A 59 7.41 35.07 -1.40
CA ILE A 59 6.45 34.18 -0.72
C ILE A 59 6.08 34.75 0.66
N LYS A 60 4.89 34.40 1.16
CA LYS A 60 4.37 34.90 2.45
C LYS A 60 4.98 34.22 3.66
N ALA A 61 5.28 32.93 3.55
CA ALA A 61 5.96 32.17 4.59
C ALA A 61 7.48 32.28 4.41
N ASP A 62 8.23 32.25 5.51
CA ASP A 62 9.68 32.11 5.42
C ASP A 62 10.04 30.76 4.78
N ALA A 63 11.15 30.72 4.05
CA ALA A 63 11.69 29.46 3.59
C ALA A 63 12.23 28.66 4.79
N ASP A 64 11.78 27.42 4.93
CA ASP A 64 12.29 26.48 5.93
C ASP A 64 13.78 26.22 5.71
N TYR A 65 14.17 26.09 4.44
CA TYR A 65 15.55 25.86 4.01
C TYR A 65 15.84 26.58 2.70
N THR A 66 17.06 27.09 2.56
CA THR A 66 17.59 27.60 1.29
C THR A 66 18.84 26.81 0.92
N TYR A 67 18.89 26.30 -0.32
CA TYR A 67 19.95 25.47 -0.85
C TYR A 67 20.77 26.26 -1.87
N SER A 68 21.97 26.71 -1.49
CA SER A 68 22.78 27.62 -2.33
C SER A 68 23.93 26.94 -3.08
N HIS A 69 24.27 25.69 -2.76
CA HIS A 69 25.48 25.04 -3.30
C HIS A 69 25.23 24.21 -4.57
N SER A 70 24.91 22.92 -4.45
CA SER A 70 24.69 22.03 -5.62
C SER A 70 23.22 21.95 -6.03
N PHE A 71 22.30 22.14 -5.07
CA PHE A 71 20.88 21.97 -5.30
C PHE A 71 20.18 23.24 -5.79
N HIS A 72 20.63 24.47 -5.49
CA HIS A 72 20.01 25.73 -5.96
C HIS A 72 18.48 25.77 -5.84
N GLY A 73 17.96 26.08 -4.66
CA GLY A 73 16.52 26.06 -4.41
C GLY A 73 16.15 26.45 -2.99
N PHE A 74 14.91 26.19 -2.61
CA PHE A 74 14.44 26.35 -1.23
C PHE A 74 13.27 25.39 -0.95
N ALA A 75 12.94 25.20 0.32
CA ALA A 75 11.74 24.49 0.75
C ALA A 75 10.86 25.44 1.58
N ALA A 76 9.54 25.42 1.35
CA ALA A 76 8.60 26.28 2.05
C ALA A 76 7.17 25.72 2.03
N SER A 77 6.33 26.23 2.93
CA SER A 77 4.88 26.10 2.80
C SER A 77 4.36 27.17 1.83
N LEU A 78 3.59 26.76 0.82
CA LEU A 78 3.11 27.62 -0.26
C LEU A 78 1.58 27.58 -0.37
N SER A 79 0.96 28.73 -0.63
CA SER A 79 -0.43 28.79 -1.07
C SER A 79 -0.58 28.34 -2.53
N PRO A 80 -1.79 27.95 -2.97
CA PRO A 80 -2.03 27.61 -4.38
C PRO A 80 -1.61 28.72 -5.36
N GLU A 81 -1.79 29.99 -4.98
CA GLU A 81 -1.38 31.13 -5.81
C GLU A 81 0.14 31.26 -5.91
N GLU A 82 0.87 30.97 -4.82
CA GLU A 82 2.33 31.00 -4.79
C GLU A 82 2.93 29.86 -5.63
N VAL A 83 2.31 28.68 -5.57
CA VAL A 83 2.66 27.54 -6.46
C VAL A 83 2.57 27.97 -7.92
N GLU A 84 1.44 28.55 -8.36
CA GLU A 84 1.27 28.98 -9.76
C GLU A 84 2.23 30.11 -10.16
N LYS A 85 2.50 31.05 -9.24
CA LYS A 85 3.51 32.11 -9.45
C LYS A 85 4.90 31.52 -9.67
N LEU A 86 5.33 30.60 -8.83
CA LEU A 86 6.64 29.94 -8.93
C LEU A 86 6.74 29.04 -10.16
N ARG A 87 5.67 28.34 -10.53
CA ARG A 87 5.61 27.56 -11.77
C ARG A 87 5.79 28.43 -13.01
N SER A 88 5.38 29.70 -12.95
CA SER A 88 5.53 30.66 -14.05
C SER A 88 6.93 31.27 -14.14
N ASN A 89 7.78 31.07 -13.13
CA ASN A 89 9.13 31.62 -13.11
C ASN A 89 10.04 30.87 -14.12
N PRO A 90 10.68 31.57 -15.08
CA PRO A 90 11.54 30.94 -16.10
C PRO A 90 12.78 30.25 -15.54
N GLN A 91 13.22 30.60 -14.32
CA GLN A 91 14.41 30.05 -13.67
C GLN A 91 14.10 28.85 -12.76
N VAL A 92 12.83 28.61 -12.44
CA VAL A 92 12.41 27.40 -11.74
C VAL A 92 12.46 26.24 -12.72
N ASP A 93 13.05 25.13 -12.30
CA ASP A 93 13.09 23.88 -13.05
C ASP A 93 11.78 23.12 -12.80
N PHE A 94 11.56 22.72 -11.53
CA PHE A 94 10.38 22.04 -11.02
C PHE A 94 10.04 22.46 -9.59
N LEU A 95 8.80 22.19 -9.19
CA LEU A 95 8.38 22.12 -7.79
C LEU A 95 8.13 20.64 -7.47
N GLU A 96 8.53 20.17 -6.31
CA GLU A 96 8.21 18.84 -5.83
C GLU A 96 7.49 18.95 -4.49
N GLN A 97 6.38 18.23 -4.32
CA GLN A 97 5.68 18.21 -3.04
C GLN A 97 6.59 17.56 -1.99
N ASP A 98 6.78 18.23 -0.85
CA ASP A 98 7.64 17.71 0.21
C ASP A 98 6.98 16.50 0.87
N ALA A 99 7.77 15.60 1.43
CA ALA A 99 7.28 14.35 1.97
C ALA A 99 8.05 13.89 3.21
N VAL A 100 7.39 13.05 4.00
CA VAL A 100 7.99 12.44 5.19
C VAL A 100 9.01 11.39 4.74
N VAL A 101 10.24 11.49 5.27
CA VAL A 101 11.28 10.46 5.14
C VAL A 101 11.34 9.64 6.43
N THR A 102 11.34 8.32 6.31
CA THR A 102 11.32 7.35 7.42
C THR A 102 12.56 6.46 7.41
N ILE A 103 12.89 5.88 8.57
CA ILE A 103 13.94 4.86 8.69
C ILE A 103 13.31 3.50 8.37
N SER A 104 13.84 2.81 7.36
CA SER A 104 13.47 1.43 7.03
C SER A 104 14.30 0.41 7.82
N ALA A 105 13.67 -0.66 8.30
CA ALA A 105 14.31 -1.87 8.78
C ALA A 105 14.43 -2.90 7.64
N THR A 106 15.32 -3.87 7.80
CA THR A 106 15.44 -5.02 6.89
C THR A 106 15.53 -6.30 7.71
N GLN A 107 14.64 -7.25 7.42
CA GLN A 107 14.73 -8.60 7.92
C GLN A 107 15.52 -9.45 6.93
N GLU A 108 16.63 -10.00 7.40
CA GLU A 108 17.39 -11.04 6.70
C GLU A 108 16.69 -12.40 6.79
N ASN A 109 16.89 -13.24 5.79
CA ASN A 109 16.32 -14.59 5.71
C ASN A 109 14.79 -14.60 5.89
N ALA A 110 14.09 -13.64 5.28
CA ALA A 110 12.64 -13.63 5.23
C ALA A 110 12.12 -14.84 4.42
N ASP A 111 10.96 -15.39 4.82
CA ASP A 111 10.25 -16.36 3.99
C ASP A 111 9.98 -15.74 2.61
N TRP A 112 9.96 -16.58 1.57
CA TRP A 112 9.84 -16.13 0.20
C TRP A 112 8.61 -15.26 -0.04
N GLY A 113 7.49 -15.52 0.65
CA GLY A 113 6.27 -14.74 0.54
C GLY A 113 6.50 -13.29 0.95
N LEU A 114 7.11 -13.07 2.12
CA LEU A 114 7.51 -11.74 2.57
C LEU A 114 8.57 -11.12 1.66
N ALA A 115 9.63 -11.86 1.34
CA ALA A 115 10.73 -11.34 0.54
C ALA A 115 10.26 -10.88 -0.86
N ARG A 116 9.30 -11.61 -1.45
CA ARG A 116 8.75 -11.28 -2.77
C ARG A 116 8.01 -9.94 -2.77
N LEU A 117 7.38 -9.56 -1.66
CA LEU A 117 6.72 -8.26 -1.51
C LEU A 117 7.70 -7.08 -1.55
N SER A 118 8.97 -7.29 -1.22
CA SER A 118 9.99 -6.23 -1.19
C SER A 118 11.04 -6.38 -2.31
N SER A 119 10.81 -7.29 -3.26
CA SER A 119 11.75 -7.59 -4.34
C SER A 119 11.18 -7.23 -5.71
N GLN A 120 12.01 -6.69 -6.61
CA GLN A 120 11.62 -6.45 -8.01
C GLN A 120 11.66 -7.73 -8.87
N LYS A 121 12.41 -8.74 -8.43
CA LYS A 121 12.61 -10.03 -9.11
C LYS A 121 12.45 -11.17 -8.09
N PRO A 122 12.12 -12.40 -8.53
CA PRO A 122 12.05 -13.55 -7.65
C PRO A 122 13.44 -13.93 -7.11
N GLY A 123 13.47 -14.69 -6.01
CA GLY A 123 14.71 -15.15 -5.37
C GLY A 123 15.31 -14.19 -4.34
N GLY A 124 14.61 -13.11 -3.99
CA GLY A 124 14.97 -12.27 -2.84
C GLY A 124 14.87 -13.04 -1.52
N THR A 125 15.71 -12.67 -0.56
CA THR A 125 15.78 -13.31 0.77
C THR A 125 15.59 -12.30 1.91
N THR A 126 15.29 -11.05 1.57
CA THR A 126 15.15 -9.95 2.52
C THR A 126 13.77 -9.33 2.41
N TYR A 127 13.27 -8.82 3.53
CA TYR A 127 12.07 -7.99 3.57
C TYR A 127 12.45 -6.64 4.16
N THR A 128 12.46 -5.60 3.33
CA THR A 128 12.70 -4.22 3.75
C THR A 128 11.35 -3.55 4.01
N TYR A 129 11.20 -2.91 5.16
CA TYR A 129 9.94 -2.34 5.61
C TYR A 129 10.18 -1.12 6.49
N ASP A 130 9.26 -0.17 6.50
CA ASP A 130 9.29 0.96 7.44
C ASP A 130 9.16 0.45 8.88
N ASP A 131 9.98 0.93 9.82
CA ASP A 131 9.90 0.44 11.21
C ASP A 131 8.50 0.64 11.80
N SER A 132 7.76 1.67 11.38
CA SER A 132 6.37 1.94 11.78
C SER A 132 5.31 1.03 11.12
N ALA A 133 5.70 0.01 10.36
CA ALA A 133 4.82 -0.89 9.60
C ALA A 133 3.65 -1.44 10.43
N GLY A 134 2.42 -0.99 10.14
CA GLY A 134 1.20 -1.41 10.82
C GLY A 134 0.93 -0.74 12.18
N GLU A 135 1.80 0.15 12.64
CA GLU A 135 1.61 0.84 13.91
C GLU A 135 0.34 1.70 13.91
N GLY A 136 -0.54 1.52 14.89
CA GLY A 136 -1.81 2.23 14.99
C GLY A 136 -2.92 1.66 14.09
N THR A 137 -2.72 0.47 13.51
CA THR A 137 -3.72 -0.25 12.72
C THR A 137 -4.19 -1.53 13.41
N CYS A 138 -5.33 -2.05 12.97
CA CYS A 138 -5.88 -3.32 13.43
C CYS A 138 -6.30 -4.19 12.24
N ALA A 139 -6.12 -5.50 12.38
CA ALA A 139 -6.52 -6.49 11.39
C ALA A 139 -7.53 -7.47 11.98
N TYR A 140 -8.74 -7.48 11.43
CA TYR A 140 -9.75 -8.48 11.76
C TYR A 140 -9.56 -9.73 10.90
N ILE A 141 -9.71 -10.87 11.56
CA ILE A 141 -9.54 -12.20 10.98
C ILE A 141 -10.87 -12.93 11.13
N ILE A 142 -11.65 -12.98 10.06
CA ILE A 142 -12.92 -13.72 10.03
C ILE A 142 -12.61 -15.12 9.51
N ASP A 143 -12.40 -16.08 10.41
CA ASP A 143 -11.80 -17.39 10.07
C ASP A 143 -12.14 -18.49 11.12
N THR A 144 -11.27 -19.49 11.32
CA THR A 144 -11.42 -20.61 12.27
C THR A 144 -11.14 -20.26 13.72
N GLY A 145 -10.75 -19.01 13.99
CA GLY A 145 -10.26 -18.54 15.29
C GLY A 145 -8.82 -18.03 15.19
N VAL A 146 -8.23 -17.61 16.30
CA VAL A 146 -6.82 -17.23 16.37
C VAL A 146 -6.25 -17.74 17.70
N ASP A 147 -5.09 -18.39 17.68
CA ASP A 147 -4.29 -18.65 18.87
C ASP A 147 -3.66 -17.33 19.37
N VAL A 148 -4.40 -16.57 20.17
CA VAL A 148 -4.01 -15.23 20.61
C VAL A 148 -2.81 -15.23 21.57
N GLU A 149 -2.49 -16.38 22.16
CA GLU A 149 -1.34 -16.56 23.04
C GLU A 149 -0.07 -16.92 22.27
N HIS A 150 -0.15 -17.07 20.94
CA HIS A 150 0.99 -17.42 20.12
C HIS A 150 2.12 -16.37 20.27
N PRO A 151 3.36 -16.77 20.62
CA PRO A 151 4.44 -15.84 20.99
C PRO A 151 4.80 -14.84 19.88
N GLU A 152 4.64 -15.24 18.63
CA GLU A 152 4.85 -14.39 17.45
C GLU A 152 3.93 -13.16 17.38
N PHE A 153 2.81 -13.13 18.11
CA PHE A 153 1.95 -11.94 18.18
C PHE A 153 2.38 -10.96 19.27
N GLU A 154 3.29 -11.33 20.17
CA GLU A 154 3.84 -10.46 21.22
C GLU A 154 2.75 -9.73 22.04
N GLY A 155 1.62 -10.42 22.30
CA GLY A 155 0.47 -9.87 23.03
C GLY A 155 -0.44 -8.92 22.23
N ARG A 156 -0.21 -8.76 20.92
CA ARG A 156 -1.02 -7.90 20.03
C ARG A 156 -2.28 -8.57 19.48
N ALA A 157 -2.49 -9.86 19.78
CA ALA A 157 -3.66 -10.61 19.34
C ALA A 157 -4.76 -10.64 20.42
N LYS A 158 -6.02 -10.52 20.00
CA LYS A 158 -7.20 -10.62 20.87
C LYS A 158 -8.31 -11.40 20.19
N PHE A 159 -9.04 -12.18 20.97
CA PHE A 159 -10.24 -12.88 20.52
C PHE A 159 -11.46 -12.00 20.81
N LEU A 160 -12.33 -11.81 19.82
CA LEU A 160 -13.48 -10.90 19.95
C LEU A 160 -14.83 -11.63 19.96
N ALA A 161 -15.05 -12.56 19.03
CA ALA A 161 -16.37 -13.17 18.86
C ALA A 161 -16.31 -14.56 18.21
N ASN A 162 -17.34 -15.38 18.49
CA ASN A 162 -17.57 -16.70 17.92
C ASN A 162 -19.01 -16.79 17.39
N TYR A 163 -19.18 -17.28 16.15
CA TYR A 163 -20.47 -17.45 15.49
C TYR A 163 -20.71 -18.86 14.93
N VAL A 164 -19.88 -19.85 15.30
CA VAL A 164 -19.96 -21.21 14.72
C VAL A 164 -20.22 -22.29 15.76
N ASP A 165 -19.59 -22.21 16.94
CA ASP A 165 -19.67 -23.23 17.98
C ASP A 165 -19.47 -22.63 19.39
N LYS A 166 -19.06 -23.45 20.36
CA LYS A 166 -18.80 -23.05 21.76
C LYS A 166 -17.32 -22.92 22.09
N ASP A 167 -16.43 -23.29 21.17
CA ASP A 167 -14.99 -23.29 21.39
C ASP A 167 -14.38 -22.03 20.76
N ASN A 168 -13.81 -21.17 21.60
CA ASN A 168 -13.23 -19.91 21.14
C ASN A 168 -11.80 -20.07 20.59
N THR A 169 -11.24 -21.28 20.64
CA THR A 169 -9.90 -21.55 20.15
C THR A 169 -9.87 -21.81 18.65
N ASP A 170 -8.68 -21.65 18.05
CA ASP A 170 -8.44 -22.07 16.69
C ASP A 170 -8.15 -23.58 16.63
N GLY A 171 -9.21 -24.39 16.58
CA GLY A 171 -9.10 -25.84 16.48
C GLY A 171 -8.60 -26.36 15.12
N ASN A 172 -8.55 -25.50 14.09
CA ASN A 172 -8.12 -25.88 12.75
C ASN A 172 -6.65 -25.46 12.47
N GLY A 173 -6.27 -24.26 12.90
CA GLY A 173 -4.97 -23.64 12.69
C GLY A 173 -4.89 -22.67 11.51
N HIS A 174 -5.88 -22.69 10.61
CA HIS A 174 -5.93 -21.82 9.45
C HIS A 174 -6.00 -20.33 9.82
N GLY A 175 -6.89 -19.96 10.75
CA GLY A 175 -7.03 -18.57 11.21
C GLY A 175 -5.77 -18.03 11.89
N THR A 176 -5.07 -18.86 12.67
CA THR A 176 -3.76 -18.52 13.24
C THR A 176 -2.71 -18.34 12.15
N HIS A 177 -2.69 -19.16 11.10
CA HIS A 177 -1.73 -19.05 10.00
C HIS A 177 -1.89 -17.74 9.22
N VAL A 178 -3.12 -17.40 8.83
CA VAL A 178 -3.38 -16.14 8.11
C VAL A 178 -3.12 -14.91 8.97
N SER A 179 -3.40 -15.00 10.28
CA SER A 179 -3.05 -13.96 11.26
C SER A 179 -1.55 -13.70 11.32
N GLY A 180 -0.75 -14.77 11.30
CA GLY A 180 0.70 -14.67 11.28
C GLY A 180 1.24 -13.95 10.06
N THR A 181 0.69 -14.24 8.88
CA THR A 181 1.09 -13.62 7.61
C THR A 181 0.79 -12.12 7.62
N ILE A 182 -0.28 -11.69 8.29
CA ILE A 182 -0.62 -10.27 8.42
C ILE A 182 0.32 -9.55 9.38
N GLY A 183 0.48 -10.07 10.61
CA GLY A 183 1.03 -9.27 11.71
C GLY A 183 1.91 -9.98 12.73
N SER A 184 2.40 -11.20 12.47
CA SER A 184 3.42 -11.81 13.34
C SER A 184 4.75 -11.06 13.30
N LYS A 185 5.57 -11.25 14.33
CA LYS A 185 6.93 -10.75 14.41
C LYS A 185 7.80 -11.20 13.24
N THR A 186 7.78 -12.49 12.89
CA THR A 186 8.71 -13.09 11.92
C THR A 186 8.13 -13.16 10.51
N TYR A 187 6.86 -13.56 10.39
CA TYR A 187 6.19 -13.82 9.11
C TYR A 187 5.23 -12.71 8.68
N GLY A 188 5.00 -11.72 9.54
CA GLY A 188 4.03 -10.65 9.30
C GLY A 188 4.54 -9.58 8.34
N VAL A 189 3.66 -9.14 7.45
CA VAL A 189 3.87 -7.97 6.58
C VAL A 189 3.83 -6.67 7.40
N ALA A 190 2.82 -6.51 8.26
CA ALA A 190 2.57 -5.34 9.10
C ALA A 190 2.87 -5.67 10.57
N LYS A 191 4.16 -5.76 10.92
CA LYS A 191 4.66 -6.31 12.18
C LYS A 191 4.21 -5.57 13.45
N LYS A 192 3.61 -4.37 13.36
CA LYS A 192 3.08 -3.61 14.51
C LYS A 192 1.55 -3.53 14.56
N THR A 193 0.82 -4.16 13.62
CA THR A 193 -0.66 -4.18 13.67
C THR A 193 -1.18 -4.98 14.87
N GLN A 194 -2.34 -4.60 15.40
CA GLN A 194 -3.11 -5.48 16.29
C GLN A 194 -3.84 -6.55 15.46
N ILE A 195 -4.06 -7.73 16.05
CA ILE A 195 -4.78 -8.85 15.42
C ILE A 195 -6.04 -9.14 16.21
N PHE A 196 -7.19 -9.15 15.55
CA PHE A 196 -8.50 -9.38 16.16
C PHE A 196 -9.20 -10.60 15.53
N GLY A 197 -9.33 -11.68 16.29
CA GLY A 197 -9.96 -12.91 15.83
C GLY A 197 -11.48 -12.90 15.96
N VAL A 198 -12.16 -13.25 14.87
CA VAL A 198 -13.61 -13.49 14.80
C VAL A 198 -13.83 -14.87 14.18
N LYS A 199 -14.29 -15.82 15.00
CA LYS A 199 -14.45 -17.21 14.59
C LYS A 199 -15.80 -17.42 13.91
N VAL A 200 -15.78 -17.88 12.67
CA VAL A 200 -16.97 -18.23 11.86
C VAL A 200 -16.88 -19.62 11.22
N LEU A 201 -15.72 -20.28 11.30
CA LEU A 201 -15.48 -21.65 10.84
C LEU A 201 -15.08 -22.55 12.02
N ASP A 202 -15.53 -23.79 12.03
CA ASP A 202 -15.27 -24.79 13.06
C ASP A 202 -13.85 -25.39 12.96
N ALA A 203 -13.53 -26.38 13.81
CA ALA A 203 -12.23 -27.05 13.80
C ALA A 203 -11.94 -27.84 12.50
N ASN A 204 -12.96 -28.17 11.70
CA ASN A 204 -12.80 -28.79 10.39
C ASN A 204 -12.68 -27.75 9.26
N GLY A 205 -12.64 -26.46 9.58
CA GLY A 205 -12.61 -25.38 8.59
C GLY A 205 -13.95 -25.14 7.91
N SER A 206 -15.05 -25.59 8.51
CA SER A 206 -16.39 -25.50 7.93
C SER A 206 -17.29 -24.52 8.68
N GLY A 207 -18.15 -23.82 7.95
CA GLY A 207 -19.10 -22.88 8.53
C GLY A 207 -20.30 -22.65 7.63
N GLN A 208 -21.36 -22.06 8.20
CA GLN A 208 -22.56 -21.71 7.48
C GLN A 208 -22.48 -20.24 7.03
N ASN A 209 -23.01 -19.92 5.84
CA ASN A 209 -23.09 -18.53 5.37
C ASN A 209 -23.76 -17.61 6.38
N SER A 210 -24.76 -18.08 7.13
CA SER A 210 -25.41 -17.32 8.21
C SER A 210 -24.44 -16.92 9.34
N GLY A 211 -23.57 -17.84 9.77
CA GLY A 211 -22.54 -17.56 10.79
C GLY A 211 -21.45 -16.64 10.26
N VAL A 212 -21.03 -16.84 9.01
CA VAL A 212 -20.07 -15.95 8.31
C VAL A 212 -20.62 -14.52 8.24
N ILE A 213 -21.87 -14.35 7.78
CA ILE A 213 -22.53 -13.04 7.70
C ILE A 213 -22.67 -12.40 9.09
N ALA A 214 -23.01 -13.17 10.13
CA ALA A 214 -23.08 -12.65 11.50
C ALA A 214 -21.71 -12.11 11.99
N GLY A 215 -20.62 -12.81 11.66
CA GLY A 215 -19.26 -12.33 11.93
C GLY A 215 -18.91 -11.06 11.14
N MET A 216 -19.28 -10.99 9.86
CA MET A 216 -19.07 -9.82 9.02
C MET A 216 -19.82 -8.58 9.54
N GLU A 217 -21.08 -8.74 9.93
CA GLU A 217 -21.89 -7.68 10.51
C GLU A 217 -21.32 -7.19 11.86
N PHE A 218 -20.80 -8.11 12.67
CA PHE A 218 -20.07 -7.74 13.89
C PHE A 218 -18.85 -6.89 13.58
N VAL A 219 -18.00 -7.31 12.62
CA VAL A 219 -16.80 -6.56 12.24
C VAL A 219 -17.14 -5.18 11.67
N ALA A 220 -18.15 -5.08 10.80
CA ALA A 220 -18.60 -3.80 10.24
C ALA A 220 -19.09 -2.83 11.32
N LYS A 221 -19.71 -3.35 12.39
CA LYS A 221 -20.18 -2.56 13.53
C LYS A 221 -19.06 -2.18 14.51
N ASP A 222 -18.17 -3.13 14.81
CA ASP A 222 -17.17 -3.01 15.87
C ASP A 222 -15.91 -2.27 15.40
N GLY A 223 -15.44 -2.56 14.19
CA GLY A 223 -14.19 -2.05 13.64
C GLY A 223 -14.04 -0.52 13.66
N PRO A 224 -15.05 0.29 13.27
CA PRO A 224 -14.96 1.75 13.32
C PRO A 224 -14.78 2.32 14.74
N GLY A 225 -15.16 1.55 15.77
CA GLY A 225 -15.06 1.94 17.17
C GLY A 225 -13.75 1.53 17.85
N GLN A 226 -12.88 0.78 17.17
CA GLN A 226 -11.61 0.33 17.76
C GLN A 226 -10.57 1.44 17.83
N SER A 227 -9.67 1.35 18.82
CA SER A 227 -8.57 2.30 19.02
C SER A 227 -7.41 2.08 18.03
N CYS A 228 -7.71 2.17 16.74
CA CYS A 228 -6.79 1.94 15.62
C CYS A 228 -6.78 3.20 14.73
N PRO A 229 -6.14 4.29 15.17
CA PRO A 229 -6.32 5.63 14.59
C PRO A 229 -5.87 5.74 13.12
N LYS A 230 -5.07 4.78 12.64
CA LYS A 230 -4.63 4.74 11.24
C LYS A 230 -5.50 3.85 10.35
N GLY A 231 -6.48 3.14 10.92
CA GLY A 231 -7.48 2.38 10.19
C GLY A 231 -7.48 0.89 10.49
N VAL A 232 -8.43 0.20 9.85
CA VAL A 232 -8.73 -1.21 10.07
C VAL A 232 -8.73 -1.95 8.73
N VAL A 233 -8.05 -3.09 8.70
CA VAL A 233 -8.14 -4.07 7.63
C VAL A 233 -8.90 -5.31 8.09
N VAL A 234 -9.51 -6.02 7.16
CA VAL A 234 -10.23 -7.27 7.38
C VAL A 234 -9.71 -8.28 6.37
N ASN A 235 -9.37 -9.48 6.84
CA ASN A 235 -9.02 -10.60 5.99
C ASN A 235 -10.10 -11.68 6.08
N MET A 236 -10.59 -12.13 4.92
CA MET A 236 -11.47 -13.28 4.78
C MET A 236 -10.82 -14.30 3.85
N SER A 237 -10.06 -15.21 4.45
CA SER A 237 -9.39 -16.32 3.74
C SER A 237 -10.31 -17.54 3.59
N LEU A 238 -11.59 -17.29 3.33
CA LEU A 238 -12.65 -18.28 3.19
C LEU A 238 -13.48 -17.98 1.94
N GLY A 239 -14.25 -18.96 1.51
CA GLY A 239 -15.17 -18.77 0.40
C GLY A 239 -16.04 -19.99 0.16
N GLY A 240 -16.98 -19.82 -0.76
CA GLY A 240 -17.85 -20.85 -1.28
C GLY A 240 -18.48 -20.40 -2.59
N GLY A 241 -19.47 -21.14 -3.07
CA GLY A 241 -20.24 -20.72 -4.24
C GLY A 241 -20.87 -19.34 -4.06
N GLN A 242 -21.17 -18.67 -5.17
CA GLN A 242 -21.72 -17.32 -5.17
C GLN A 242 -22.96 -17.20 -4.26
N SER A 243 -22.96 -16.13 -3.47
CA SER A 243 -24.02 -15.79 -2.52
C SER A 243 -24.19 -14.29 -2.45
N SER A 244 -25.32 -13.78 -2.96
CA SER A 244 -25.66 -12.35 -2.88
C SER A 244 -25.69 -11.81 -1.45
N ALA A 245 -26.08 -12.66 -0.47
CA ALA A 245 -26.10 -12.27 0.94
C ALA A 245 -24.69 -12.06 1.51
N VAL A 246 -23.74 -12.93 1.14
CA VAL A 246 -22.33 -12.79 1.57
C VAL A 246 -21.69 -11.59 0.89
N ASN A 247 -21.92 -11.37 -0.41
CA ASN A 247 -21.43 -10.19 -1.12
C ASN A 247 -21.96 -8.89 -0.49
N GLN A 248 -23.26 -8.82 -0.19
CA GLN A 248 -23.84 -7.64 0.45
C GLN A 248 -23.24 -7.37 1.84
N ALA A 249 -22.94 -8.41 2.62
CA ALA A 249 -22.24 -8.26 3.89
C ALA A 249 -20.79 -7.79 3.70
N ALA A 250 -20.10 -8.24 2.65
CA ALA A 250 -18.74 -7.78 2.32
C ALA A 250 -18.74 -6.30 1.93
N ALA A 251 -19.71 -5.88 1.11
CA ALA A 251 -19.92 -4.48 0.78
C ALA A 251 -20.20 -3.61 2.02
N ASN A 252 -20.91 -4.15 3.02
CA ASN A 252 -21.18 -3.44 4.28
C ASN A 252 -19.90 -3.21 5.12
N ILE A 253 -18.95 -4.15 5.12
CA ILE A 253 -17.63 -3.97 5.76
C ILE A 253 -16.91 -2.78 5.10
N VAL A 254 -16.85 -2.74 3.78
CA VAL A 254 -16.18 -1.66 3.04
C VAL A 254 -16.89 -0.32 3.28
N LYS A 255 -18.23 -0.32 3.24
CA LYS A 255 -19.05 0.86 3.52
C LYS A 255 -18.87 1.40 4.95
N ALA A 256 -18.56 0.54 5.92
CA ALA A 256 -18.21 0.95 7.28
C ALA A 256 -16.83 1.62 7.38
N GLY A 257 -16.08 1.73 6.28
CA GLY A 257 -14.79 2.42 6.21
C GLY A 257 -13.59 1.51 6.48
N LEU A 258 -13.77 0.19 6.42
CA LEU A 258 -12.73 -0.81 6.62
C LEU A 258 -12.22 -1.28 5.26
N PHE A 259 -10.94 -1.65 5.17
CA PHE A 259 -10.42 -2.33 3.99
C PHE A 259 -10.67 -3.84 4.10
N LEU A 260 -11.18 -4.48 3.04
CA LEU A 260 -11.48 -5.91 3.03
C LEU A 260 -10.67 -6.61 1.94
N ALA A 261 -9.81 -7.55 2.34
CA ALA A 261 -9.12 -8.48 1.43
C ALA A 261 -9.78 -9.86 1.51
N VAL A 262 -10.00 -10.47 0.33
CA VAL A 262 -10.68 -11.77 0.21
C VAL A 262 -9.92 -12.72 -0.71
N ALA A 263 -9.96 -14.01 -0.38
CA ALA A 263 -9.39 -15.05 -1.22
C ALA A 263 -10.21 -15.25 -2.51
N ALA A 264 -9.56 -15.36 -3.67
CA ALA A 264 -10.25 -15.61 -4.95
C ALA A 264 -10.88 -17.01 -5.06
N GLY A 265 -10.34 -18.00 -4.32
CA GLY A 265 -10.75 -19.40 -4.34
C GLY A 265 -9.71 -20.31 -5.01
N ASN A 266 -9.83 -21.61 -4.79
CA ASN A 266 -8.77 -22.60 -5.07
C ASN A 266 -9.18 -23.67 -6.10
N ASP A 267 -10.07 -23.33 -7.03
CA ASP A 267 -10.69 -24.27 -7.96
C ASP A 267 -10.14 -24.18 -9.40
N GLY A 268 -9.20 -23.26 -9.66
CA GLY A 268 -8.74 -22.95 -11.02
C GLY A 268 -9.88 -22.51 -11.93
N ALA A 269 -10.81 -21.71 -11.38
CA ALA A 269 -12.05 -21.29 -12.04
C ALA A 269 -12.21 -19.76 -12.03
N ASP A 270 -13.28 -19.27 -12.68
CA ASP A 270 -13.62 -17.85 -12.63
C ASP A 270 -14.10 -17.46 -11.23
N ALA A 271 -13.38 -16.55 -10.57
CA ALA A 271 -13.66 -16.04 -9.22
C ALA A 271 -15.04 -15.37 -9.11
N ALA A 272 -15.64 -14.93 -10.23
CA ALA A 272 -17.00 -14.40 -10.25
C ALA A 272 -18.06 -15.43 -9.80
N GLY A 273 -17.74 -16.72 -9.84
CA GLY A 273 -18.59 -17.81 -9.33
C GLY A 273 -18.56 -18.00 -7.81
N TYR A 274 -17.79 -17.21 -7.08
CA TYR A 274 -17.48 -17.42 -5.67
C TYR A 274 -17.76 -16.19 -4.82
N SER A 275 -18.09 -16.39 -3.55
CA SER A 275 -18.31 -15.30 -2.59
C SER A 275 -17.45 -15.51 -1.34
N PRO A 276 -16.86 -14.43 -0.78
CA PRO A 276 -17.03 -13.02 -1.15
C PRO A 276 -16.19 -12.53 -2.36
N ALA A 277 -15.44 -13.40 -3.05
CA ALA A 277 -14.56 -13.03 -4.16
C ALA A 277 -15.21 -12.20 -5.30
N SER A 278 -16.50 -12.40 -5.54
CA SER A 278 -17.28 -11.69 -6.57
C SER A 278 -17.82 -10.31 -6.13
N GLU A 279 -17.60 -9.89 -4.89
CA GLU A 279 -18.00 -8.56 -4.42
C GLU A 279 -17.01 -7.50 -4.90
N GLU A 280 -17.47 -6.60 -5.79
CA GLU A 280 -16.62 -5.62 -6.48
C GLU A 280 -15.91 -4.62 -5.54
N SER A 281 -16.48 -4.35 -4.37
CA SER A 281 -15.89 -3.42 -3.41
C SER A 281 -14.79 -4.04 -2.54
N ALA A 282 -14.69 -5.37 -2.50
CA ALA A 282 -13.63 -6.08 -1.81
C ALA A 282 -12.35 -6.14 -2.68
N CYS A 283 -11.19 -6.32 -2.05
CA CYS A 283 -9.93 -6.53 -2.75
C CYS A 283 -9.69 -8.03 -2.92
N THR A 284 -9.98 -8.57 -4.10
CA THR A 284 -9.94 -10.03 -4.36
C THR A 284 -8.56 -10.49 -4.81
N VAL A 285 -8.04 -11.54 -4.17
CA VAL A 285 -6.62 -11.91 -4.22
C VAL A 285 -6.41 -13.30 -4.81
N GLY A 286 -5.70 -13.35 -5.93
CA GLY A 286 -5.20 -14.59 -6.54
C GLY A 286 -3.83 -15.01 -5.97
N ALA A 287 -3.49 -16.29 -6.11
CA ALA A 287 -2.28 -16.89 -5.55
C ALA A 287 -1.19 -17.10 -6.61
N THR A 288 0.06 -16.83 -6.22
CA THR A 288 1.25 -17.14 -7.02
C THR A 288 2.16 -18.15 -6.32
N ALA A 289 3.10 -18.71 -7.09
CA ALA A 289 4.18 -19.53 -6.60
C ALA A 289 5.54 -18.79 -6.66
N ILE A 290 6.56 -19.38 -6.03
CA ILE A 290 7.90 -18.80 -5.86
C ILE A 290 8.64 -18.53 -7.17
N ASP A 291 8.26 -19.21 -8.24
CA ASP A 291 8.80 -19.06 -9.59
C ASP A 291 8.08 -17.98 -10.42
N ASP A 292 7.27 -17.13 -9.78
CA ASP A 292 6.43 -16.12 -10.41
C ASP A 292 5.47 -16.74 -11.46
N SER A 293 4.96 -17.94 -11.21
CA SER A 293 3.80 -18.48 -11.91
C SER A 293 2.50 -18.22 -11.14
N LEU A 294 1.38 -18.09 -11.86
CA LEU A 294 0.07 -18.18 -11.24
C LEU A 294 -0.09 -19.60 -10.68
N ALA A 295 -0.49 -19.70 -9.40
CA ALA A 295 -0.71 -21.01 -8.80
C ALA A 295 -1.84 -21.72 -9.55
N THR A 296 -1.63 -22.98 -9.91
CA THR A 296 -2.55 -23.76 -10.76
C THR A 296 -3.95 -23.91 -10.17
N TYR A 297 -4.08 -23.83 -8.84
CA TYR A 297 -5.35 -23.84 -8.14
C TYR A 297 -6.01 -22.46 -8.03
N SER A 298 -5.28 -21.35 -8.26
CA SER A 298 -5.85 -20.02 -8.07
C SER A 298 -7.02 -19.80 -9.01
N ASN A 299 -8.15 -19.36 -8.47
CA ASN A 299 -9.18 -18.76 -9.28
C ASN A 299 -8.65 -17.48 -9.95
N PHE A 300 -9.26 -17.14 -11.07
CA PHE A 300 -8.85 -16.08 -11.99
C PHE A 300 -10.06 -15.29 -12.48
N GLY A 301 -9.87 -14.33 -13.38
CA GLY A 301 -10.94 -13.58 -14.02
C GLY A 301 -10.97 -12.10 -13.63
N ALA A 302 -11.97 -11.40 -14.17
CA ALA A 302 -12.04 -9.93 -14.12
C ALA A 302 -12.21 -9.35 -12.71
N VAL A 303 -12.75 -10.16 -11.78
CA VAL A 303 -12.98 -9.75 -10.38
C VAL A 303 -11.73 -9.91 -9.52
N VAL A 304 -10.64 -10.51 -10.01
CA VAL A 304 -9.37 -10.57 -9.28
C VAL A 304 -8.63 -9.23 -9.43
N ASP A 305 -8.33 -8.59 -8.30
CA ASP A 305 -7.71 -7.28 -8.27
C ASP A 305 -6.20 -7.33 -8.32
N VAL A 306 -5.62 -8.23 -7.54
CA VAL A 306 -4.19 -8.38 -7.36
C VAL A 306 -3.81 -9.84 -7.12
N LEU A 307 -2.54 -10.13 -7.33
CA LEU A 307 -1.91 -11.42 -7.09
C LEU A 307 -0.94 -11.30 -5.93
N ALA A 308 -0.85 -12.33 -5.09
CA ALA A 308 0.06 -12.37 -3.97
C ALA A 308 0.65 -13.78 -3.75
N PRO A 309 1.79 -13.90 -3.06
CA PRO A 309 2.36 -15.18 -2.68
C PRO A 309 1.36 -16.07 -1.96
N GLY A 310 1.08 -17.26 -2.50
CA GLY A 310 0.07 -18.16 -1.94
C GLY A 310 0.46 -19.63 -1.89
N THR A 311 1.57 -20.04 -2.51
CA THR A 311 2.04 -21.45 -2.52
C THR A 311 3.16 -21.66 -1.51
N ASP A 312 3.10 -22.69 -0.68
CA ASP A 312 4.16 -23.02 0.28
C ASP A 312 4.54 -21.83 1.18
N ILE A 313 3.54 -21.17 1.76
CA ILE A 313 3.71 -20.02 2.66
C ILE A 313 3.89 -20.51 4.10
N THR A 314 5.02 -20.16 4.70
CA THR A 314 5.30 -20.46 6.11
C THR A 314 4.71 -19.36 7.00
N SER A 315 3.94 -19.74 8.01
CA SER A 315 3.42 -18.81 9.02
C SER A 315 3.15 -19.54 10.35
N THR A 316 2.58 -18.83 11.32
CA THR A 316 2.23 -19.30 12.65
C THR A 316 1.20 -20.42 12.62
N TRP A 317 1.21 -21.28 13.64
CA TRP A 317 0.27 -22.39 13.81
C TRP A 317 -0.01 -22.59 15.31
N PRO A 318 -1.20 -23.05 15.73
CA PRO A 318 -1.55 -23.14 17.14
C PRO A 318 -0.53 -23.89 18.01
N GLY A 319 -0.39 -23.43 19.25
CA GLY A 319 0.53 -23.99 20.23
C GLY A 319 1.98 -23.52 20.05
N GLY A 320 2.17 -22.30 19.53
CA GLY A 320 3.50 -21.70 19.31
C GLY A 320 4.30 -22.34 18.17
N LYS A 321 3.62 -22.97 17.21
CA LYS A 321 4.24 -23.71 16.12
C LYS A 321 4.25 -22.88 14.83
N THR A 322 4.82 -23.45 13.79
CA THR A 322 4.71 -22.93 12.43
C THR A 322 4.22 -24.03 11.51
N ASN A 323 3.62 -23.63 10.39
CA ASN A 323 3.19 -24.55 9.35
C ASN A 323 3.36 -23.91 7.97
N LYS A 324 3.53 -24.75 6.96
CA LYS A 324 3.68 -24.33 5.57
C LYS A 324 2.56 -24.91 4.74
N ILE A 325 1.71 -24.05 4.21
CA ILE A 325 0.50 -24.43 3.47
C ILE A 325 0.27 -23.51 2.27
N SER A 326 -0.66 -23.90 1.40
CA SER A 326 -0.91 -23.26 0.11
C SER A 326 -2.39 -22.92 -0.05
N GLY A 327 -2.68 -21.79 -0.67
CA GLY A 327 -4.02 -21.37 -1.06
C GLY A 327 -4.09 -19.87 -1.38
N THR A 328 -5.15 -19.43 -2.06
CA THR A 328 -5.53 -18.01 -2.10
C THR A 328 -5.82 -17.47 -0.69
N SER A 329 -6.15 -18.37 0.24
CA SER A 329 -6.22 -18.11 1.67
C SER A 329 -4.89 -17.66 2.29
N MET A 330 -3.75 -18.03 1.71
CA MET A 330 -2.42 -17.55 2.12
C MET A 330 -1.99 -16.31 1.33
N ALA A 331 -2.55 -16.10 0.12
CA ALA A 331 -2.33 -14.90 -0.67
C ALA A 331 -3.06 -13.67 -0.08
N SER A 332 -4.35 -13.81 0.25
CA SER A 332 -5.19 -12.77 0.86
C SER A 332 -4.55 -12.05 2.07
N PRO A 333 -3.99 -12.75 3.08
CA PRO A 333 -3.41 -12.09 4.24
C PRO A 333 -2.15 -11.28 3.93
N HIS A 334 -1.41 -11.57 2.85
CA HIS A 334 -0.34 -10.67 2.40
C HIS A 334 -0.91 -9.31 1.96
N VAL A 335 -2.07 -9.30 1.28
CA VAL A 335 -2.74 -8.06 0.84
C VAL A 335 -3.35 -7.32 2.02
N ALA A 336 -4.01 -8.01 2.95
CA ALA A 336 -4.47 -7.39 4.20
C ALA A 336 -3.29 -6.79 4.99
N GLY A 337 -2.17 -7.51 5.06
CA GLY A 337 -0.93 -7.04 5.66
C GLY A 337 -0.35 -5.80 4.97
N ILE A 338 -0.29 -5.76 3.64
CA ILE A 338 0.12 -4.55 2.89
C ILE A 338 -0.87 -3.42 3.11
N GLY A 339 -2.17 -3.72 3.21
CA GLY A 339 -3.19 -2.72 3.56
C GLY A 339 -2.88 -2.07 4.92
N ALA A 340 -2.66 -2.88 5.97
CA ALA A 340 -2.28 -2.38 7.30
C ALA A 340 -0.94 -1.63 7.27
N TYR A 341 0.01 -2.09 6.46
CA TYR A 341 1.29 -1.41 6.23
C TYR A 341 1.07 0.02 5.70
N PHE A 342 0.33 0.18 4.60
CA PHE A 342 0.10 1.48 3.98
C PHE A 342 -0.81 2.40 4.81
N LEU A 343 -1.81 1.86 5.50
CA LEU A 343 -2.56 2.60 6.52
C LEU A 343 -1.61 3.14 7.61
N GLY A 344 -0.67 2.31 8.06
CA GLY A 344 0.42 2.67 8.96
C GLY A 344 1.24 3.89 8.50
N LEU A 345 1.38 4.06 7.19
CA LEU A 345 2.09 5.16 6.52
C LEU A 345 1.19 6.33 6.12
N GLY A 346 -0.05 6.37 6.61
CA GLY A 346 -0.97 7.48 6.42
C GLY A 346 -1.89 7.38 5.21
N GLN A 347 -1.93 6.23 4.51
CA GLN A 347 -3.00 5.98 3.53
C GLN A 347 -4.36 5.80 4.23
N LYS A 348 -5.43 5.89 3.46
CA LYS A 348 -6.81 5.70 3.93
C LYS A 348 -7.36 4.38 3.42
N ALA A 349 -8.33 3.80 4.13
CA ALA A 349 -8.95 2.53 3.73
C ALA A 349 -9.73 2.65 2.40
N SER A 350 -10.40 3.79 2.19
CA SER A 350 -11.06 4.10 0.92
C SER A 350 -10.01 4.28 -0.19
N GLY A 351 -10.16 3.52 -1.29
CA GLY A 351 -9.22 3.54 -2.42
C GLY A 351 -7.94 2.72 -2.19
N LEU A 352 -7.86 1.96 -1.09
CA LEU A 352 -6.62 1.27 -0.72
C LEU A 352 -6.28 0.10 -1.65
N CYS A 353 -7.27 -0.64 -2.18
CA CYS A 353 -7.00 -1.72 -3.13
C CYS A 353 -6.38 -1.16 -4.42
N GLU A 354 -6.90 -0.04 -4.92
CA GLU A 354 -6.36 0.67 -6.09
C GLU A 354 -4.95 1.19 -5.81
N TYR A 355 -4.69 1.72 -4.62
CA TYR A 355 -3.35 2.14 -4.22
C TYR A 355 -2.36 0.96 -4.20
N ILE A 356 -2.78 -0.19 -3.66
CA ILE A 356 -1.98 -1.43 -3.69
C ILE A 356 -1.70 -1.86 -5.13
N ALA A 357 -2.74 -1.90 -5.98
CA ALA A 357 -2.63 -2.26 -7.39
C ALA A 357 -1.72 -1.30 -8.18
N GLN A 358 -1.71 -0.01 -7.86
CA GLN A 358 -0.82 0.98 -8.49
C GLN A 358 0.66 0.77 -8.13
N ASN A 359 0.92 0.25 -6.93
CA ASN A 359 2.26 -0.07 -6.44
C ASN A 359 2.73 -1.49 -6.79
N ALA A 360 1.84 -2.31 -7.35
CA ALA A 360 2.13 -3.67 -7.75
C ALA A 360 3.13 -3.76 -8.91
N LEU A 361 3.88 -4.86 -8.97
CA LEU A 361 4.67 -5.23 -10.14
C LEU A 361 3.74 -5.71 -11.25
N LYS A 362 3.92 -5.14 -12.44
CA LYS A 362 3.04 -5.38 -13.58
C LYS A 362 3.63 -6.43 -14.51
N ASP A 363 2.79 -7.32 -14.98
CA ASP A 363 3.11 -8.31 -16.01
C ASP A 363 4.32 -9.21 -15.66
N THR A 364 4.55 -9.44 -14.36
CA THR A 364 5.64 -10.29 -13.86
C THR A 364 5.23 -11.75 -13.72
N ILE A 365 3.93 -12.03 -13.52
CA ILE A 365 3.46 -13.40 -13.28
C ILE A 365 3.20 -14.09 -14.62
N SER A 366 3.77 -15.28 -14.77
CA SER A 366 3.54 -16.16 -15.92
C SER A 366 2.26 -16.97 -15.75
N GLY A 367 1.63 -17.36 -16.86
CA GLY A 367 0.45 -18.24 -16.84
C GLY A 367 -0.86 -17.56 -16.39
N VAL A 368 -0.90 -16.23 -16.27
CA VAL A 368 -2.13 -15.49 -15.91
C VAL A 368 -3.15 -15.54 -17.07
N PRO A 369 -4.36 -16.09 -16.86
CA PRO A 369 -5.39 -16.13 -17.90
C PRO A 369 -5.85 -14.74 -18.35
N SER A 370 -6.17 -14.63 -19.64
CA SER A 370 -6.72 -13.39 -20.22
C SER A 370 -7.94 -12.89 -19.44
N GLY A 371 -8.00 -11.58 -19.20
CA GLY A 371 -9.07 -10.96 -18.40
C GLY A 371 -8.77 -10.89 -16.90
N THR A 372 -7.68 -11.50 -16.42
CA THR A 372 -7.21 -11.39 -15.04
C THR A 372 -6.13 -10.31 -14.96
N LYS A 373 -6.16 -9.45 -13.93
CA LYS A 373 -5.13 -8.43 -13.73
C LYS A 373 -3.81 -9.10 -13.33
N ASN A 374 -2.73 -8.84 -14.08
CA ASN A 374 -1.38 -9.34 -13.77
C ASN A 374 -0.62 -8.33 -12.91
N LEU A 375 -1.03 -8.24 -11.64
CA LEU A 375 -0.54 -7.25 -10.68
C LEU A 375 -0.07 -7.96 -9.40
N LEU A 376 1.23 -8.25 -9.30
CA LEU A 376 1.81 -8.84 -8.09
C LEU A 376 2.07 -7.76 -7.04
N ILE A 377 1.46 -7.90 -5.86
CA ILE A 377 1.60 -6.90 -4.80
C ILE A 377 3.05 -6.67 -4.35
N ASN A 378 3.37 -5.43 -4.02
CA ASN A 378 4.67 -5.00 -3.55
C ASN A 378 4.49 -3.92 -2.47
N ASN A 379 5.34 -3.95 -1.44
CA ASN A 379 5.27 -3.00 -0.32
C ASN A 379 5.91 -1.64 -0.64
N ALA A 380 6.28 -1.41 -1.90
CA ALA A 380 6.93 -0.20 -2.39
C ALA A 380 8.34 0.07 -1.80
N GLN A 381 8.91 -0.90 -1.07
CA GLN A 381 10.26 -0.90 -0.54
C GLN A 381 11.13 -1.88 -1.35
N GLY A 382 12.34 -1.47 -1.76
CA GLY A 382 13.24 -2.30 -2.59
C GLY A 382 13.51 -1.78 -4.00
N GLY A 383 13.28 -0.48 -4.25
CA GLY A 383 13.67 0.20 -5.47
C GLY A 383 15.18 0.47 -5.55
N GLY A 384 15.99 -0.58 -5.76
CA GLY A 384 17.39 -0.42 -6.19
C GLY A 384 17.46 0.14 -7.61
N ASN A 385 17.79 1.44 -7.72
CA ASN A 385 18.16 2.20 -8.93
C ASN A 385 17.21 2.17 -10.16
N GLY A 386 16.56 3.32 -10.36
CA GLY A 386 16.57 4.00 -11.67
C GLY A 386 15.62 3.48 -12.75
N THR A 387 14.36 3.89 -12.73
CA THR A 387 13.64 4.23 -13.97
C THR A 387 12.78 5.48 -13.76
N SER A 388 13.26 6.61 -14.29
CA SER A 388 12.47 7.82 -14.43
C SER A 388 11.31 7.54 -15.38
N PHE A 389 10.08 7.73 -14.95
CA PHE A 389 8.97 7.86 -15.90
C PHE A 389 8.87 9.35 -16.21
N ARG A 390 9.40 9.76 -17.38
CA ARG A 390 8.97 11.00 -18.02
C ARG A 390 7.52 10.81 -18.44
N ARG A 391 6.60 11.62 -17.90
CA ARG A 391 5.31 11.87 -18.55
C ARG A 391 5.52 12.97 -19.59
N TYR A 392 5.02 12.73 -20.79
CA TYR A 392 4.92 13.70 -21.88
C TYR A 392 3.95 14.84 -21.53
#